data_AF-A0A7X1GX20-F1
#
_entry.id   AF-A0A7X1GX20-F1
#
_cell.length_a   1.000
_cell.length_b   1.000
_cell.length_c   1.000
_cell.angle_alpha   90.00
_cell.angle_beta   90.00
_cell.angle_gamma   90.00
#
_symmetry.space_group_name_H-M   'P 1'
#
loop_
_entity.id
_entity.type
_entity.pdbx_description
1 polymer ?
#
loop_
_entity_poly.entity_id
_entity_poly.type
_entity_poly.pdbx_seq_one_letter_code
_entity_poly.pdbx_strand_id
1 'polypeptide(L)'
;MIPEFDMYAFSGLQAAVAFSGCEALFPILSGVLRDWSLEKGRAENTASQGQPVITLQKKADGYERRSRWLSKPVRFSDPVDAVCDFIVDLIHAYNAEQNKNLCLHGAAVELQTGLMVFPSTYRAGKSLLSVKLASCGARIFSDDVLPIPSGGNSGVALGILPRLRRPLPKTAGDPLRTFIANRLGPQNKRYRYIRLGPRRLAPRGTDAQVTAITILRRDTGEKPTLKTATTSDVVRDMILRNFARENPGIDILDRLHAVVEQAACYTLTYDTLDQAAALLSEGFGLAPLREDNDKII
;
A
#
# COMPACT_ATOMS: atom_id res chain seq x y z
N MET A 1 14.46 29.38 -19.63
CA MET A 1 14.07 29.58 -18.23
C MET A 1 14.04 28.21 -17.58
N ILE A 2 14.94 27.94 -16.63
CA ILE A 2 14.89 26.68 -15.86
C ILE A 2 13.65 26.77 -14.97
N PRO A 3 12.79 25.74 -14.91
CA PRO A 3 11.62 25.78 -14.04
C PRO A 3 12.09 25.95 -12.60
N GLU A 4 11.55 26.94 -11.90
CA GLU A 4 11.77 27.06 -10.46
C GLU A 4 11.06 25.90 -9.78
N PHE A 5 11.84 25.10 -9.03
CA PHE A 5 11.34 23.98 -8.27
C PHE A 5 11.33 24.34 -6.80
N ASP A 6 10.19 24.12 -6.17
CA ASP A 6 10.06 24.15 -4.73
C ASP A 6 10.43 22.77 -4.16
N MET A 7 11.25 22.76 -3.12
CA MET A 7 11.64 21.54 -2.42
C MET A 7 10.63 21.21 -1.32
N TYR A 8 10.32 19.93 -1.17
CA TYR A 8 9.36 19.40 -0.20
C TYR A 8 9.99 18.27 0.60
N ALA A 9 9.77 18.31 1.91
CA ALA A 9 10.09 17.25 2.85
C ALA A 9 8.83 16.42 3.10
N PHE A 10 9.00 15.09 3.12
CA PHE A 10 7.98 14.14 3.51
C PHE A 10 8.37 13.48 4.83
N SER A 11 7.43 13.35 5.77
CA SER A 11 7.74 12.71 7.06
C SER A 11 8.34 11.30 6.88
N GLY A 12 9.51 11.06 7.46
CA GLY A 12 10.21 9.77 7.35
C GLY A 12 10.93 9.52 6.02
N LEU A 13 11.14 10.56 5.21
CA LEU A 13 12.00 10.54 4.04
C LEU A 13 13.04 11.68 4.13
N GLN A 14 14.32 11.33 4.05
CA GLN A 14 15.44 12.29 4.01
C GLN A 14 15.67 12.83 2.61
N ALA A 15 15.36 12.03 1.59
CA ALA A 15 15.59 12.35 0.20
C ALA A 15 14.64 13.45 -0.25
N ALA A 16 15.21 14.45 -0.91
CA ALA A 16 14.47 15.64 -1.28
C ALA A 16 13.54 15.36 -2.49
N VAL A 17 12.30 15.85 -2.40
CA VAL A 17 11.30 15.79 -3.47
C VAL A 17 11.04 17.19 -3.97
N ALA A 18 10.95 17.40 -5.28
CA ALA A 18 10.76 18.74 -5.84
C ALA A 18 9.49 18.84 -6.68
N PHE A 19 8.70 19.89 -6.45
CA PHE A 19 7.50 20.19 -7.23
C PHE A 19 7.62 21.55 -7.93
N SER A 20 7.05 21.67 -9.13
CA SER A 20 7.00 22.94 -9.87
C SER A 20 5.62 23.10 -10.53
N GLY A 21 4.85 24.10 -10.06
CA GLY A 21 3.49 24.37 -10.53
C GLY A 21 2.44 23.29 -10.21
N CYS A 22 2.69 22.46 -9.18
CA CYS A 22 1.87 21.29 -8.85
C CYS A 22 0.91 21.51 -7.67
N GLU A 23 0.58 22.75 -7.32
CA GLU A 23 -0.27 23.10 -6.17
C GLU A 23 -1.65 22.42 -6.24
N ALA A 24 -2.17 22.25 -7.47
CA ALA A 24 -3.42 21.54 -7.73
C ALA A 24 -3.40 20.05 -7.31
N LEU A 25 -2.22 19.46 -7.09
CA LEU A 25 -2.07 18.07 -6.65
C LEU A 25 -2.09 17.93 -5.11
N PHE A 26 -1.87 19.00 -4.35
CA PHE A 26 -1.75 18.93 -2.88
C PHE A 26 -3.01 18.41 -2.18
N PRO A 27 -4.24 18.77 -2.58
CA PRO A 27 -5.44 18.17 -2.00
C PRO A 27 -5.56 16.66 -2.26
N ILE A 28 -5.03 16.18 -3.38
CA ILE A 28 -5.03 14.75 -3.72
C ILE A 28 -3.94 14.03 -2.92
N LEU A 29 -2.73 14.60 -2.86
CA LEU A 29 -1.60 14.07 -2.10
C LEU A 29 -1.96 13.93 -0.62
N SER A 30 -2.38 15.02 0.03
CA SER A 30 -2.81 15.01 1.43
C SER A 30 -4.01 14.08 1.69
N GLY A 31 -4.93 13.97 0.73
CA GLY A 31 -6.06 13.07 0.83
C GLY A 31 -5.69 11.59 0.76
N VAL A 32 -4.64 11.22 0.01
CA VAL A 32 -4.22 9.82 -0.19
C VAL A 32 -3.13 9.39 0.81
N LEU A 33 -2.17 10.27 1.07
CA LEU A 33 -1.07 10.07 2.01
C LEU A 33 -1.47 10.57 3.41
N ARG A 34 -2.51 9.96 3.98
CA ARG A 34 -3.23 10.45 5.16
C ARG A 34 -2.32 10.86 6.32
N ASP A 35 -1.29 10.05 6.58
CA ASP A 35 -0.41 10.19 7.74
C ASP A 35 1.02 10.61 7.36
N TRP A 36 1.21 11.18 6.16
CA TRP A 36 2.48 11.76 5.75
C TRP A 36 2.41 13.27 5.84
N SER A 37 3.29 13.89 6.62
CA SER A 37 3.43 15.35 6.58
C SER A 37 4.12 15.74 5.27
N LEU A 38 3.59 16.77 4.61
CA LEU A 38 4.17 17.39 3.43
C LEU A 38 4.50 18.84 3.80
N GLU A 39 5.78 19.13 3.94
CA GLU A 39 6.26 20.45 4.33
C GLU A 39 7.10 21.04 3.22
N LYS A 40 6.79 22.28 2.83
CA LYS A 40 7.62 23.02 1.87
C LYS A 40 8.91 23.43 2.57
N GLY A 41 10.04 22.92 2.10
CA GLY A 41 11.37 23.30 2.60
C GLY A 41 11.76 24.69 2.08
N ARG A 42 12.49 25.46 2.89
CA ARG A 42 13.18 26.68 2.40
C ARG A 42 14.47 26.26 1.69
N ALA A 43 14.70 26.80 0.49
CA ALA A 43 15.84 26.51 -0.38
C ALA A 43 17.22 26.54 0.34
N GLU A 44 17.33 27.37 1.39
CA GLU A 44 18.54 27.61 2.18
C GLU A 44 18.94 26.45 3.11
N ASN A 45 17.98 25.61 3.55
CA ASN A 45 18.26 24.38 4.31
C ASN A 45 18.43 23.14 3.42
N THR A 46 18.16 23.28 2.12
CA THR A 46 18.28 22.21 1.11
C THR A 46 19.51 22.35 0.23
N ALA A 47 20.27 23.44 0.31
CA ALA A 47 21.54 23.60 -0.42
C ALA A 47 22.60 22.55 -0.02
N SER A 48 22.42 21.89 1.13
CA SER A 48 23.22 20.76 1.62
C SER A 48 22.61 19.39 1.30
N GLN A 49 21.41 19.31 0.73
CA GLN A 49 20.77 18.07 0.29
C GLN A 49 20.85 17.98 -1.24
N GLY A 50 21.36 16.86 -1.76
CA GLY A 50 21.65 16.68 -3.19
C GLY A 50 20.45 16.81 -4.13
N GLN A 51 20.67 16.55 -5.42
CA GLN A 51 19.63 16.60 -6.44
C GLN A 51 18.36 15.82 -6.01
N PRO A 52 17.15 16.37 -6.26
CA PRO A 52 15.91 15.72 -5.86
C PRO A 52 15.79 14.32 -6.48
N VAL A 53 15.43 13.33 -5.66
CA VAL A 53 15.28 11.93 -6.11
C VAL A 53 13.99 11.72 -6.90
N ILE A 54 13.00 12.58 -6.68
CA ILE A 54 11.71 12.62 -7.39
C ILE A 54 11.39 14.07 -7.71
N THR A 55 10.98 14.31 -8.95
CA THR A 55 10.44 15.60 -9.39
C THR A 55 9.07 15.42 -10.01
N LEU A 56 8.17 16.36 -9.73
CA LEU A 56 6.87 16.46 -10.37
C LEU A 56 6.71 17.89 -10.90
N GLN A 57 6.44 18.02 -12.19
CA GLN A 57 6.35 19.32 -12.83
C GLN A 57 5.05 19.44 -13.61
N LYS A 58 4.34 20.56 -13.44
CA LYS A 58 3.22 20.93 -14.29
C LYS A 58 3.71 21.29 -15.69
N LYS A 59 3.04 20.70 -16.69
CA LYS A 59 3.21 21.00 -18.11
C LYS A 59 1.88 21.55 -18.66
N ALA A 60 1.92 22.08 -19.87
CA ALA A 60 0.73 22.61 -20.54
C ALA A 60 -0.39 21.59 -20.65
N ASP A 61 -0.06 20.32 -20.89
CA ASP A 61 -0.97 19.20 -21.14
C ASP A 61 -1.14 18.24 -19.95
N GLY A 62 -0.59 18.56 -18.78
CA GLY A 62 -0.62 17.64 -17.64
C GLY A 62 0.49 17.84 -16.64
N TYR A 63 1.08 16.72 -16.22
CA TYR A 63 2.15 16.62 -15.23
C TYR A 63 3.23 15.67 -15.75
N GLU A 64 4.48 16.01 -15.53
CA GLU A 64 5.64 15.18 -15.85
C GLU A 64 6.33 14.76 -14.55
N ARG A 65 6.50 13.46 -14.36
CA ARG A 65 7.23 12.85 -13.24
C ARG A 65 8.61 12.38 -13.71
N ARG A 66 9.64 12.63 -12.91
CA ARG A 66 10.98 12.04 -13.08
C ARG A 66 11.45 11.52 -11.74
N SER A 67 12.18 10.41 -11.75
CA SER A 67 12.84 9.87 -10.56
C SER A 67 13.99 8.97 -10.96
N ARG A 68 14.84 8.62 -10.00
CA ARG A 68 15.98 7.71 -10.24
C ARG A 68 15.55 6.28 -10.66
N TRP A 69 14.29 5.90 -10.40
CA TRP A 69 13.75 4.60 -10.78
C TRP A 69 13.14 4.56 -12.19
N LEU A 70 13.16 5.70 -12.90
CA LEU A 70 12.64 5.82 -14.26
C LEU A 70 13.76 6.02 -15.26
N SER A 71 13.76 5.20 -16.31
CA SER A 71 14.69 5.37 -17.45
C SER A 71 14.36 6.61 -18.29
N LYS A 72 13.11 7.08 -18.25
CA LYS A 72 12.65 8.29 -18.93
C LYS A 72 11.52 8.97 -18.17
N PRO A 73 11.33 10.29 -18.33
CA PRO A 73 10.19 11.00 -17.76
C PRO A 73 8.86 10.39 -18.20
N VAL A 74 7.87 10.40 -17.31
CA VAL A 74 6.51 9.90 -17.58
C VAL A 74 5.52 11.04 -17.45
N ARG A 75 4.57 11.14 -18.39
CA ARG A 75 3.55 12.20 -18.43
C ARG A 75 2.16 11.69 -18.13
N PHE A 76 1.39 12.50 -17.42
CA PHE A 76 0.01 12.23 -17.03
C PHE A 76 -0.84 13.47 -17.30
N SER A 77 -1.92 13.30 -18.05
CA SER A 77 -2.92 14.37 -18.23
C SER A 77 -3.84 14.49 -17.01
N ASP A 78 -4.12 13.38 -16.34
CA ASP A 78 -5.00 13.33 -15.18
C ASP A 78 -4.21 13.47 -13.86
N PRO A 79 -4.65 14.35 -12.93
CA PRO A 79 -3.94 14.60 -11.68
C PRO A 79 -3.94 13.41 -10.71
N VAL A 80 -4.98 12.56 -10.73
CA VAL A 80 -5.03 11.37 -9.88
C VAL A 80 -4.06 10.31 -10.40
N ASP A 81 -3.91 10.16 -11.72
CA ASP A 81 -2.89 9.27 -12.28
C ASP A 81 -1.48 9.77 -11.94
N ALA A 82 -1.23 11.08 -12.00
CA ALA A 82 0.06 11.68 -11.61
C ALA A 82 0.42 11.40 -10.15
N VAL A 83 -0.52 11.62 -9.21
CA VAL A 83 -0.31 11.32 -7.79
C VAL A 83 -0.16 9.82 -7.55
N CYS A 84 -0.96 9.02 -8.22
CA CYS A 84 -0.92 7.58 -8.08
C CYS A 84 0.44 7.00 -8.46
N ASP A 85 1.03 7.46 -9.56
CA ASP A 85 2.36 7.02 -9.98
C ASP A 85 3.43 7.64 -9.06
N PHE A 86 3.30 8.92 -8.69
CA PHE A 86 4.20 9.54 -7.71
C PHE A 86 4.34 8.74 -6.41
N ILE A 87 3.24 8.19 -5.87
CA ILE A 87 3.26 7.35 -4.66
C ILE A 87 4.15 6.11 -4.82
N VAL A 88 4.22 5.51 -6.01
CA VAL A 88 5.11 4.36 -6.27
C VAL A 88 6.57 4.76 -6.06
N ASP A 89 6.98 5.92 -6.58
CA ASP A 89 8.35 6.43 -6.40
C ASP A 89 8.60 6.86 -4.96
N LEU A 90 7.61 7.48 -4.30
CA LEU A 90 7.71 7.84 -2.88
C LEU A 90 7.97 6.60 -2.02
N ILE A 91 7.27 5.50 -2.29
CA ILE A 91 7.48 4.22 -1.62
C ILE A 91 8.88 3.67 -1.94
N HIS A 92 9.35 3.75 -3.19
CA HIS A 92 10.71 3.33 -3.51
C HIS A 92 11.77 4.16 -2.77
N ALA A 93 11.58 5.49 -2.68
CA ALA A 93 12.46 6.38 -1.94
C ALA A 93 12.50 6.02 -0.45
N TYR A 94 11.32 5.85 0.15
CA TYR A 94 11.18 5.44 1.54
C TYR A 94 11.93 4.13 1.80
N ASN A 95 11.71 3.10 0.98
CA ASN A 95 12.35 1.80 1.18
C ASN A 95 13.87 1.82 0.99
N ALA A 96 14.38 2.66 0.09
CA ALA A 96 15.82 2.78 -0.11
C ALA A 96 16.54 3.38 1.10
N GLU A 97 15.86 4.24 1.88
CA GLU A 97 16.42 4.81 3.11
C GLU A 97 16.31 3.86 4.30
N GLN A 98 15.25 3.05 4.34
CA GLN A 98 15.03 2.05 5.38
C GLN A 98 15.85 0.78 5.12
N ASN A 99 17.15 0.99 4.89
CA ASN A 99 18.16 0.02 4.51
C ASN A 99 17.96 -1.31 5.27
N LYS A 100 18.02 -2.44 4.55
CA LYS A 100 17.76 -3.81 5.06
C LYS A 100 16.30 -4.22 5.26
N ASN A 101 15.29 -3.36 5.09
CA ASN A 101 13.90 -3.81 5.17
C ASN A 101 13.52 -4.76 4.01
N LEU A 102 12.61 -5.71 4.27
CA LEU A 102 11.90 -6.37 3.16
C LEU A 102 10.78 -5.43 2.73
N CYS A 103 10.43 -5.48 1.46
CA CYS A 103 9.32 -4.70 0.95
C CYS A 103 8.44 -5.55 0.05
N LEU A 104 7.34 -6.05 0.62
CA LEU A 104 6.45 -6.98 -0.05
C LEU A 104 5.37 -6.22 -0.82
N HIS A 105 5.28 -6.50 -2.12
CA HIS A 105 4.13 -6.11 -2.90
C HIS A 105 2.93 -7.00 -2.57
N GLY A 106 1.94 -6.44 -1.88
CA GLY A 106 0.81 -7.17 -1.32
C GLY A 106 -0.12 -6.30 -0.50
N ALA A 107 -1.22 -6.89 -0.06
CA ALA A 107 -2.11 -6.26 0.93
C ALA A 107 -1.91 -6.94 2.28
N ALA A 108 -2.24 -6.25 3.36
CA ALA A 108 -2.20 -6.81 4.70
C ALA A 108 -3.34 -6.26 5.55
N VAL A 109 -3.96 -7.14 6.33
CA VAL A 109 -5.07 -6.82 7.24
C VAL A 109 -4.82 -7.40 8.61
N GLU A 110 -5.30 -6.70 9.63
CA GLU A 110 -5.23 -7.14 11.02
C GLU A 110 -6.38 -8.12 11.33
N LEU A 111 -6.00 -9.27 11.86
CA LEU A 111 -6.86 -10.30 12.44
C LEU A 111 -6.69 -10.28 13.96
N GLN A 112 -7.50 -11.07 14.68
CA GLN A 112 -7.35 -11.18 16.14
C GLN A 112 -5.98 -11.71 16.56
N THR A 113 -5.39 -12.55 15.73
CA THR A 113 -4.09 -13.20 15.99
C THR A 113 -2.89 -12.41 15.46
N GLY A 114 -3.08 -11.23 14.87
CA GLY A 114 -2.01 -10.46 14.24
C GLY A 114 -2.26 -10.18 12.76
N LEU A 115 -1.20 -9.94 12.00
CA LEU A 115 -1.28 -9.51 10.62
C LEU A 115 -1.36 -10.69 9.65
N MET A 116 -2.39 -10.69 8.80
CA MET A 116 -2.47 -11.54 7.63
C MET A 116 -1.99 -10.79 6.38
N VAL A 117 -0.98 -11.36 5.72
CA VAL A 117 -0.40 -10.82 4.51
C VAL A 117 -0.93 -11.59 3.29
N PHE A 118 -1.26 -10.85 2.23
CA PHE A 118 -1.66 -11.36 0.92
C PHE A 118 -0.62 -10.98 -0.13
N PRO A 119 0.48 -11.75 -0.27
CA PRO A 119 1.38 -11.61 -1.40
C PRO A 119 0.58 -11.84 -2.69
N SER A 120 0.71 -10.94 -3.68
CA SER A 120 -0.12 -11.11 -4.89
C SER A 120 0.35 -10.32 -6.10
N THR A 121 -0.01 -10.79 -7.29
CA THR A 121 0.29 -10.17 -8.59
C THR A 121 -0.59 -8.96 -8.79
N TYR A 122 -0.16 -8.14 -9.75
CA TYR A 122 -1.02 -7.14 -10.31
C TYR A 122 -2.31 -7.79 -10.80
N ARG A 123 -3.47 -7.26 -10.38
CA ARG A 123 -4.83 -7.71 -10.74
C ARG A 123 -5.35 -9.00 -10.07
N ALA A 124 -4.71 -9.52 -9.04
CA ALA A 124 -5.26 -10.64 -8.24
C ALA A 124 -6.50 -10.29 -7.38
N GLY A 125 -6.99 -9.05 -7.44
CA GLY A 125 -8.16 -8.61 -6.66
C GLY A 125 -7.86 -8.22 -5.21
N LYS A 126 -6.59 -8.26 -4.77
CA LYS A 126 -6.16 -7.93 -3.39
C LYS A 126 -6.74 -6.62 -2.85
N SER A 127 -6.71 -5.54 -3.62
CA SER A 127 -7.25 -4.26 -3.13
C SER A 127 -8.75 -4.26 -2.94
N LEU A 128 -9.48 -5.04 -3.74
CA LEU A 128 -10.91 -5.16 -3.57
C LEU A 128 -11.26 -6.07 -2.40
N LEU A 129 -10.46 -7.12 -2.17
CA LEU A 129 -10.58 -8.00 -1.00
C LEU A 129 -10.23 -7.26 0.30
N SER A 130 -9.16 -6.46 0.34
CA SER A 130 -8.78 -5.66 1.51
C SER A 130 -9.90 -4.71 1.91
N VAL A 131 -10.49 -3.98 0.95
CA VAL A 131 -11.63 -3.10 1.19
C VAL A 131 -12.89 -3.88 1.59
N LYS A 132 -13.11 -5.09 1.04
CA LYS A 132 -14.18 -5.98 1.50
C LYS A 132 -14.00 -6.36 2.96
N LEU A 133 -12.81 -6.79 3.37
CA LEU A 133 -12.51 -7.15 4.75
C LEU A 133 -12.68 -5.94 5.68
N ALA A 134 -12.27 -4.74 5.24
CA ALA A 134 -12.52 -3.51 5.99
C ALA A 134 -14.00 -3.15 6.12
N SER A 135 -14.83 -3.51 5.13
CA SER A 135 -16.28 -3.38 5.23
C SER A 135 -16.89 -4.34 6.25
N CYS A 136 -16.24 -5.49 6.50
CA CYS A 136 -16.60 -6.45 7.54
C CYS A 136 -15.99 -6.13 8.92
N GLY A 137 -15.17 -5.06 9.03
CA GLY A 137 -14.60 -4.62 10.30
C GLY A 137 -13.09 -4.79 10.44
N ALA A 138 -12.40 -5.39 9.47
CA ALA A 138 -10.95 -5.52 9.50
C ALA A 138 -10.24 -4.15 9.41
N ARG A 139 -9.03 -4.08 9.97
CA ARG A 139 -8.15 -2.92 9.80
C ARG A 139 -7.08 -3.22 8.76
N ILE A 140 -6.99 -2.41 7.72
CA ILE A 140 -5.98 -2.52 6.67
C ILE A 140 -4.67 -1.92 7.17
N PHE A 141 -3.55 -2.64 7.01
CA PHE A 141 -2.20 -2.12 7.21
C PHE A 141 -1.58 -1.65 5.90
N SER A 142 -1.85 -2.40 4.82
CA SER A 142 -1.44 -2.02 3.48
C SER A 142 -2.36 -2.60 2.41
N ASP A 143 -2.41 -1.91 1.27
CA ASP A 143 -3.13 -2.34 0.07
C ASP A 143 -2.21 -2.74 -1.09
N ASP A 144 -0.96 -2.26 -1.06
CA ASP A 144 -0.04 -2.34 -2.20
C ASP A 144 1.37 -2.76 -1.78
N VAL A 145 1.89 -2.17 -0.70
CA VAL A 145 3.26 -2.40 -0.24
C VAL A 145 3.32 -2.49 1.28
N LEU A 146 3.86 -3.59 1.80
CA LEU A 146 4.10 -3.80 3.22
C LEU A 146 5.62 -3.89 3.50
N PRO A 147 6.20 -2.86 4.14
CA PRO A 147 7.54 -2.96 4.73
C PRO A 147 7.55 -3.95 5.90
N ILE A 148 8.59 -4.78 5.97
CA ILE A 148 8.93 -5.62 7.13
C ILE A 148 10.33 -5.23 7.60
N PRO A 149 10.44 -4.50 8.73
CA PRO A 149 11.70 -4.02 9.27
C PRO A 149 12.74 -5.12 9.48
N SER A 150 14.02 -4.79 9.33
CA SER A 150 15.10 -5.74 9.60
C SER A 150 15.06 -6.26 11.05
N GLY A 151 15.40 -7.53 11.25
CA GLY A 151 15.45 -8.15 12.58
C GLY A 151 14.11 -8.57 13.20
N GLY A 152 12.98 -8.32 12.53
CA GLY A 152 11.65 -8.71 13.02
C GLY A 152 10.76 -9.34 11.96
N ASN A 153 9.61 -9.83 12.41
CA ASN A 153 8.53 -10.38 11.57
C ASN A 153 7.26 -9.50 11.60
N SER A 154 7.37 -8.23 12.02
CA SER A 154 6.25 -7.29 11.99
C SER A 154 6.11 -6.57 10.65
N GLY A 155 4.88 -6.41 10.17
CA GLY A 155 4.58 -5.52 9.06
C GLY A 155 4.28 -4.11 9.56
N VAL A 156 4.75 -3.08 8.85
CA VAL A 156 4.54 -1.67 9.22
C VAL A 156 3.58 -1.01 8.24
N ALA A 157 2.55 -0.35 8.77
CA ALA A 157 1.59 0.40 7.96
C ALA A 157 2.21 1.68 7.40
N LEU A 158 1.88 2.01 6.15
CA LEU A 158 2.32 3.25 5.49
C LEU A 158 1.27 4.38 5.57
N GLY A 159 0.05 4.12 6.06
CA GLY A 159 -1.00 5.14 6.14
C GLY A 159 -1.48 5.68 4.79
N ILE A 160 -1.35 4.88 3.72
CA ILE A 160 -1.77 5.24 2.35
C ILE A 160 -3.16 4.64 2.08
N LEU A 161 -4.08 5.45 1.54
CA LEU A 161 -5.43 4.97 1.21
C LEU A 161 -5.40 3.83 0.18
N PRO A 162 -6.26 2.81 0.32
CA PRO A 162 -6.39 1.76 -0.69
C PRO A 162 -6.96 2.32 -2.00
N ARG A 163 -6.48 1.77 -3.12
CA ARG A 163 -6.83 2.24 -4.48
C ARG A 163 -7.56 1.15 -5.25
N LEU A 164 -8.85 1.38 -5.53
CA LEU A 164 -9.66 0.49 -6.34
C LEU A 164 -9.66 0.89 -7.81
N ARG A 165 -9.77 -0.11 -8.69
CA ARG A 165 -10.04 0.11 -10.12
C ARG A 165 -11.52 0.36 -10.38
N ARG A 166 -11.81 1.11 -11.43
CA ARG A 166 -13.14 1.35 -11.95
C ARG A 166 -13.31 0.72 -13.34
N PRO A 167 -14.51 0.24 -13.70
CA PRO A 167 -15.66 0.04 -12.79
C PRO A 167 -15.40 -1.09 -11.78
N LEU A 168 -16.16 -1.10 -10.69
CA LEU A 168 -16.15 -2.24 -9.76
C LEU A 168 -16.78 -3.47 -10.44
N PRO A 169 -16.23 -4.68 -10.22
CA PRO A 169 -16.80 -5.90 -10.79
C PRO A 169 -18.23 -6.12 -10.28
N LYS A 170 -19.08 -6.73 -11.12
CA LYS A 170 -20.48 -7.05 -10.75
C LYS A 170 -20.56 -7.84 -9.44
N THR A 171 -19.58 -8.73 -9.21
CA THR A 171 -19.42 -9.56 -8.02
C THR A 171 -19.09 -8.80 -6.72
N ALA A 172 -18.99 -7.46 -6.74
CA ALA A 172 -18.76 -6.68 -5.52
C ALA A 172 -19.96 -6.74 -4.55
N GLY A 173 -21.19 -6.98 -5.05
CA GLY A 173 -22.41 -6.95 -4.24
C GLY A 173 -22.79 -5.55 -3.75
N ASP A 174 -24.06 -5.38 -3.39
CA ASP A 174 -24.60 -4.08 -2.96
C ASP A 174 -24.06 -3.56 -1.62
N PRO A 175 -23.81 -4.41 -0.60
CA PRO A 175 -23.23 -3.95 0.66
C PRO A 175 -21.85 -3.29 0.48
N LEU A 176 -20.96 -3.91 -0.31
CA LEU A 176 -19.62 -3.35 -0.57
C LEU A 176 -19.71 -2.08 -1.42
N ARG A 177 -20.60 -2.04 -2.42
CA ARG A 177 -20.83 -0.85 -3.24
C ARG A 177 -21.30 0.32 -2.39
N THR A 178 -22.23 0.08 -1.46
CA THR A 178 -22.72 1.08 -0.50
C THR A 178 -21.60 1.54 0.43
N PHE A 179 -20.81 0.61 0.96
CA PHE A 179 -19.66 0.92 1.80
C PHE A 179 -18.65 1.83 1.10
N ILE A 180 -18.35 1.55 -0.16
CA ILE A 180 -17.46 2.34 -1.02
C ILE A 180 -18.07 3.71 -1.37
N ALA A 181 -19.36 3.75 -1.70
CA ALA A 181 -20.06 4.98 -2.08
C ALA A 181 -20.07 6.02 -0.94
N ASN A 182 -20.10 5.57 0.31
CA ASN A 182 -20.06 6.45 1.49
C ASN A 182 -18.64 6.90 1.87
N ARG A 183 -17.60 6.49 1.11
CA ARG A 183 -16.18 6.68 1.46
C ARG A 183 -15.33 7.11 0.26
N LEU A 184 -15.89 7.97 -0.57
CA LEU A 184 -15.21 8.45 -1.78
C LEU A 184 -13.98 9.30 -1.43
N GLY A 185 -12.82 8.87 -1.92
CA GLY A 185 -11.60 9.67 -2.00
C GLY A 185 -11.35 10.19 -3.42
N PRO A 186 -10.13 10.71 -3.67
CA PRO A 186 -9.73 11.11 -5.02
C PRO A 186 -9.97 10.00 -6.05
N GLN A 187 -10.46 10.38 -7.23
CA GLN A 187 -10.84 9.42 -8.26
C GLN A 187 -10.70 10.03 -9.66
N ASN A 188 -10.51 9.17 -10.64
CA ASN A 188 -10.59 9.50 -12.05
C ASN A 188 -11.38 8.42 -12.80
N LYS A 189 -11.23 8.34 -14.13
CA LYS A 189 -11.90 7.33 -14.96
C LYS A 189 -11.50 5.90 -14.60
N ARG A 190 -10.25 5.68 -14.15
CA ARG A 190 -9.66 4.35 -13.96
C ARG A 190 -9.56 3.93 -12.49
N TYR A 191 -9.36 4.86 -11.58
CA TYR A 191 -9.08 4.60 -10.18
C TYR A 191 -9.98 5.40 -9.23
N ARG A 192 -10.14 4.87 -8.02
CA ARG A 192 -10.79 5.52 -6.88
C ARG A 192 -10.06 5.11 -5.61
N TYR A 193 -9.61 6.11 -4.84
CA TYR A 193 -9.17 5.91 -3.46
C TYR A 193 -10.36 5.82 -2.52
N ILE A 194 -10.25 4.99 -1.48
CA ILE A 194 -11.31 4.80 -0.49
C ILE A 194 -10.88 5.44 0.83
N ARG A 195 -11.63 6.44 1.29
CA ARG A 195 -11.36 7.12 2.56
C ARG A 195 -11.69 6.21 3.73
N LEU A 196 -10.68 5.88 4.53
CA LEU A 196 -10.79 5.04 5.72
C LEU A 196 -10.22 5.78 6.93
N GLY A 197 -10.99 5.81 8.02
CA GLY A 197 -10.53 6.33 9.31
C GLY A 197 -9.54 5.39 10.01
N PRO A 198 -8.94 5.81 11.13
CA PRO A 198 -7.87 5.08 11.84
C PRO A 198 -8.28 3.66 12.29
N ARG A 199 -9.58 3.45 12.55
CA ARG A 199 -10.12 2.13 12.89
C ARG A 199 -10.09 1.12 11.74
N ARG A 200 -10.07 1.57 10.48
CA ARG A 200 -10.12 0.69 9.28
C ARG A 200 -8.86 0.76 8.41
N LEU A 201 -8.02 1.77 8.60
CA LEU A 201 -6.70 1.88 7.99
C LEU A 201 -5.73 2.29 9.09
N ALA A 202 -4.78 1.40 9.41
CA ALA A 202 -3.78 1.59 10.44
C ALA A 202 -2.98 2.88 10.19
N PRO A 203 -2.74 3.71 11.22
CA PRO A 203 -1.86 4.86 11.12
C PRO A 203 -0.47 4.50 10.63
N ARG A 204 0.19 5.38 9.87
CA ARG A 204 1.60 5.18 9.46
C ARG A 204 2.48 4.91 10.67
N GLY A 205 3.37 3.92 10.55
CA GLY A 205 4.26 3.49 11.62
C GLY A 205 3.65 2.47 12.59
N THR A 206 2.32 2.23 12.54
CA THR A 206 1.71 1.12 13.29
C THR A 206 2.30 -0.20 12.82
N ASP A 207 2.78 -1.02 13.74
CA ASP A 207 3.30 -2.34 13.46
C ASP A 207 2.44 -3.45 14.08
N ALA A 208 2.48 -4.63 13.46
CA ALA A 208 1.86 -5.84 13.98
C ALA A 208 2.60 -7.07 13.45
N GLN A 209 2.69 -8.11 14.28
CA GLN A 209 3.36 -9.36 13.92
C GLN A 209 2.67 -10.05 12.74
N VAL A 210 3.43 -10.50 11.74
CA VAL A 210 2.92 -11.35 10.65
C VAL A 210 2.68 -12.74 11.21
N THR A 211 1.42 -13.14 11.33
CA THR A 211 1.01 -14.44 11.87
C THR A 211 0.35 -15.34 10.85
N ALA A 212 -0.07 -14.79 9.70
CA ALA A 212 -0.57 -15.57 8.59
C ALA A 212 -0.13 -14.99 7.23
N ILE A 213 0.15 -15.88 6.28
CA ILE A 213 0.45 -15.52 4.90
C ILE A 213 -0.46 -16.34 3.99
N THR A 214 -1.26 -15.66 3.18
CA THR A 214 -2.30 -16.29 2.36
C THR A 214 -2.12 -15.97 0.89
N ILE A 215 -1.83 -16.99 0.08
CA ILE A 215 -1.81 -16.90 -1.38
C ILE A 215 -3.25 -16.87 -1.88
N LEU A 216 -3.58 -15.85 -2.68
CA LEU A 216 -4.92 -15.69 -3.25
C LEU A 216 -5.02 -16.39 -4.60
N ARG A 217 -6.01 -17.28 -4.75
CA ARG A 217 -6.39 -17.90 -6.03
C ARG A 217 -7.86 -17.59 -6.31
N ARG A 218 -8.10 -16.64 -7.21
CA ARG A 218 -9.47 -16.33 -7.61
C ARG A 218 -9.82 -17.11 -8.88
N ASP A 219 -10.87 -17.92 -8.81
CA ASP A 219 -11.34 -18.71 -9.93
C ASP A 219 -12.88 -18.79 -9.95
N THR A 220 -13.47 -18.78 -11.14
CA THR A 220 -14.92 -18.63 -11.32
C THR A 220 -15.64 -19.95 -11.10
N GLY A 221 -16.71 -19.96 -10.30
CA GLY A 221 -17.48 -21.17 -10.00
C GLY A 221 -16.82 -22.13 -9.00
N GLU A 222 -15.61 -21.81 -8.51
CA GLU A 222 -14.93 -22.61 -7.49
C GLU A 222 -15.58 -22.46 -6.12
N LYS A 223 -15.63 -23.57 -5.36
CA LYS A 223 -16.05 -23.54 -3.97
C LYS A 223 -14.97 -22.85 -3.14
N PRO A 224 -15.35 -22.01 -2.16
CA PRO A 224 -14.37 -21.32 -1.37
C PRO A 224 -13.66 -22.32 -0.45
N THR A 225 -12.33 -22.33 -0.50
CA THR A 225 -11.52 -23.20 0.36
C THR A 225 -10.31 -22.46 0.90
N LEU A 226 -9.99 -22.74 2.15
CA LEU A 226 -8.76 -22.33 2.78
C LEU A 226 -7.96 -23.59 3.11
N LYS A 227 -6.82 -23.78 2.43
CA LYS A 227 -5.94 -24.94 2.61
C LYS A 227 -4.59 -24.49 3.11
N THR A 228 -3.92 -25.32 3.89
CA THR A 228 -2.50 -25.09 4.23
C THR A 228 -1.67 -25.05 2.96
N ALA A 229 -0.73 -24.11 2.90
CA ALA A 229 0.25 -23.99 1.83
C ALA A 229 1.62 -24.44 2.35
N THR A 230 2.47 -24.93 1.45
CA THR A 230 3.84 -25.27 1.81
C THR A 230 4.66 -24.00 2.02
N THR A 231 5.60 -24.03 2.96
CA THR A 231 6.58 -22.94 3.17
C THR A 231 7.28 -22.58 1.86
N SER A 232 7.68 -23.57 1.08
CA SER A 232 8.37 -23.37 -0.20
C SER A 232 7.53 -22.61 -1.23
N ASP A 233 6.22 -22.90 -1.33
CA ASP A 233 5.32 -22.19 -2.25
C ASP A 233 5.15 -20.73 -1.83
N VAL A 234 5.02 -20.48 -0.53
CA VAL A 234 4.87 -19.13 0.02
C VAL A 234 6.14 -18.32 -0.12
N VAL A 235 7.30 -18.87 0.24
CA VAL A 235 8.61 -18.23 0.03
C VAL A 235 8.81 -17.89 -1.43
N ARG A 236 8.51 -18.82 -2.36
CA ARG A 236 8.60 -18.57 -3.80
C ARG A 236 7.72 -17.39 -4.24
N ASP A 237 6.46 -17.34 -3.81
CA ASP A 237 5.58 -16.22 -4.18
C ASP A 237 6.02 -14.91 -3.52
N MET A 238 6.56 -14.93 -2.30
CA MET A 238 7.07 -13.71 -1.65
C MET A 238 8.37 -13.19 -2.29
N ILE A 239 9.29 -14.05 -2.73
CA ILE A 239 10.52 -13.65 -3.43
C ILE A 239 10.17 -12.84 -4.68
N LEU A 240 9.20 -13.30 -5.47
CA LEU A 240 8.76 -12.61 -6.68
C LEU A 240 8.11 -11.24 -6.38
N ARG A 241 7.79 -10.96 -5.11
CA ARG A 241 6.98 -9.82 -4.64
C ARG A 241 7.80 -8.87 -3.80
N ASN A 242 8.97 -9.29 -3.36
CA ASN A 242 9.93 -8.42 -2.75
C ASN A 242 10.61 -7.57 -3.82
N PHE A 243 10.52 -6.24 -3.69
CA PHE A 243 11.23 -5.32 -4.58
C PHE A 243 12.34 -4.55 -3.88
N ALA A 244 12.66 -4.87 -2.62
CA ALA A 244 13.86 -4.41 -1.93
C ALA A 244 15.11 -5.09 -2.52
N ARG A 245 15.52 -4.66 -3.71
CA ARG A 245 16.61 -5.24 -4.52
C ARG A 245 18.00 -4.72 -4.15
N GLU A 246 18.07 -3.72 -3.26
CA GLU A 246 19.34 -3.15 -2.81
C GLU A 246 20.04 -4.05 -1.76
N ASN A 247 19.32 -5.02 -1.18
CA ASN A 247 19.88 -6.01 -0.25
C ASN A 247 20.50 -7.20 -1.02
N PRO A 248 21.53 -7.86 -0.47
CA PRO A 248 22.04 -9.12 -1.02
C PRO A 248 20.94 -10.17 -1.16
N GLY A 249 20.93 -10.90 -2.27
CA GLY A 249 19.88 -11.86 -2.59
C GLY A 249 19.73 -12.98 -1.54
N ILE A 250 20.85 -13.41 -0.93
CA ILE A 250 20.85 -14.41 0.12
C ILE A 250 20.19 -13.89 1.40
N ASP A 251 20.50 -12.65 1.81
CA ASP A 251 19.89 -12.01 2.99
C ASP A 251 18.37 -11.84 2.82
N ILE A 252 17.92 -11.52 1.60
CA ILE A 252 16.49 -11.43 1.28
C ILE A 252 15.83 -12.80 1.45
N LEU A 253 16.45 -13.87 0.93
CA LEU A 253 15.92 -15.22 0.98
C LEU A 253 15.81 -15.71 2.42
N ASP A 254 16.87 -15.58 3.21
CA ASP A 254 16.92 -16.01 4.61
C ASP A 254 15.87 -15.25 5.45
N ARG A 255 15.72 -13.94 5.21
CA ARG A 255 14.71 -13.14 5.89
C ARG A 255 13.29 -13.52 5.49
N LEU A 256 13.04 -13.79 4.21
CA LEU A 256 11.74 -14.27 3.75
C LEU A 256 11.41 -15.61 4.39
N HIS A 257 12.37 -16.53 4.43
CA HIS A 257 12.20 -17.83 5.08
C HIS A 257 11.85 -17.68 6.57
N ALA A 258 12.59 -16.84 7.30
CA ALA A 258 12.33 -16.59 8.72
C ALA A 258 10.93 -16.02 9.00
N VAL A 259 10.44 -15.12 8.12
CA VAL A 259 9.06 -14.60 8.22
C VAL A 259 8.03 -15.70 7.96
N VAL A 260 8.26 -16.55 6.96
CA VAL A 260 7.33 -17.62 6.60
C VAL A 260 7.30 -18.73 7.66
N GLU A 261 8.42 -19.08 8.26
CA GLU A 261 8.49 -20.11 9.32
C GLU A 261 7.69 -19.73 10.57
N GLN A 262 7.55 -18.43 10.85
CA GLN A 262 6.82 -17.92 12.01
C GLN A 262 5.34 -17.65 11.73
N ALA A 263 4.89 -17.84 10.48
CA ALA A 263 3.54 -17.53 10.04
C ALA A 263 2.80 -18.79 9.56
N ALA A 264 1.51 -18.86 9.86
CA ALA A 264 0.65 -19.88 9.29
C ALA A 264 0.43 -19.62 7.78
N CYS A 265 0.72 -20.63 6.97
CA CYS A 265 0.73 -20.51 5.51
C CYS A 265 -0.53 -21.11 4.88
N TYR A 266 -1.23 -20.33 4.06
CA TYR A 266 -2.48 -20.75 3.42
C TYR A 266 -2.55 -20.43 1.94
N THR A 267 -3.40 -21.18 1.24
CA THR A 267 -3.96 -20.81 -0.06
C THR A 267 -5.46 -20.63 0.10
N LEU A 268 -5.96 -19.45 -0.27
CA LEU A 268 -7.38 -19.13 -0.32
C LEU A 268 -7.87 -19.17 -1.76
N THR A 269 -8.70 -20.16 -2.07
CA THR A 269 -9.43 -20.24 -3.34
C THR A 269 -10.85 -19.71 -3.17
N TYR A 270 -11.31 -18.84 -4.08
CA TYR A 270 -12.65 -18.25 -4.02
C TYR A 270 -13.10 -17.68 -5.36
N ASP A 271 -14.42 -17.59 -5.57
CA ASP A 271 -15.01 -16.87 -6.70
C ASP A 271 -15.42 -15.44 -6.29
N THR A 272 -16.16 -15.36 -5.19
CA THR A 272 -16.75 -14.11 -4.69
C THR A 272 -16.04 -13.57 -3.45
N LEU A 273 -16.10 -12.25 -3.28
CA LEU A 273 -15.49 -11.58 -2.14
C LEU A 273 -16.20 -11.89 -0.83
N ASP A 274 -17.52 -12.16 -0.88
CA ASP A 274 -18.30 -12.54 0.29
C ASP A 274 -17.85 -13.89 0.83
N GLN A 275 -17.66 -14.88 -0.05
CA GLN A 275 -17.11 -16.18 0.33
C GLN A 275 -15.71 -16.07 0.95
N ALA A 276 -14.82 -15.30 0.33
CA ALA A 276 -13.48 -15.07 0.85
C ALA A 276 -13.51 -14.40 2.24
N ALA A 277 -14.33 -13.36 2.39
CA ALA A 277 -14.45 -12.65 3.66
C ALA A 277 -15.06 -13.52 4.76
N ALA A 278 -16.07 -14.34 4.44
CA ALA A 278 -16.68 -15.27 5.38
C ALA A 278 -15.66 -16.29 5.90
N LEU A 279 -14.96 -17.00 5.00
CA LEU A 279 -13.94 -17.98 5.40
C LEU A 279 -12.83 -17.38 6.27
N LEU A 280 -12.33 -16.20 5.91
CA LEU A 280 -11.27 -15.54 6.68
C LEU A 280 -11.79 -15.05 8.04
N SER A 281 -13.04 -14.56 8.11
CA SER A 281 -13.63 -14.08 9.36
C SER A 281 -13.95 -15.25 10.31
N GLU A 282 -14.49 -16.35 9.79
CA GLU A 282 -14.79 -17.56 10.56
C GLU A 282 -13.51 -18.27 11.03
N GLY A 283 -12.49 -18.36 10.18
CA GLY A 283 -11.26 -19.10 10.48
C GLY A 283 -10.31 -18.39 11.43
N PHE A 284 -10.28 -17.05 11.44
CA PHE A 284 -9.27 -16.29 12.18
C PHE A 284 -9.82 -15.18 13.08
N GLY A 285 -11.10 -14.81 12.93
CA GLY A 285 -11.66 -13.63 13.56
C GLY A 285 -11.09 -12.33 12.99
N LEU A 286 -11.95 -11.34 12.77
CA LEU A 286 -11.48 -9.98 12.51
C LEU A 286 -11.16 -9.30 13.84
N ALA A 287 -10.04 -8.57 13.89
CA ALA A 287 -9.74 -7.76 15.07
C ALA A 287 -10.90 -6.78 15.30
N PRO A 288 -11.46 -6.69 16.52
CA PRO A 288 -12.48 -5.70 16.81
C PRO A 288 -11.92 -4.30 16.54
N LEU A 289 -12.78 -3.40 16.04
CA LEU A 289 -12.41 -2.01 15.83
C LEU A 289 -11.96 -1.43 17.18
N ARG A 290 -10.67 -1.09 17.32
CA ARG A 290 -10.13 -0.52 18.56
C ARG A 290 -10.92 0.76 18.93
N GLU A 291 -11.26 0.89 20.21
CA GLU A 291 -11.80 2.15 20.76
C GLU A 291 -10.68 3.19 20.81
N ASP A 292 -10.96 4.41 20.36
CA ASP A 292 -10.08 5.54 20.62
C ASP A 292 -10.62 6.26 21.85
N ASN A 293 -9.83 6.27 22.93
CA ASN A 293 -9.88 7.32 23.92
C ASN A 293 -9.15 8.53 23.34
N ASP A 294 -9.79 9.27 22.44
CA ASP A 294 -9.32 10.62 22.12
C ASP A 294 -10.49 11.57 21.92
N LYS A 295 -10.59 12.48 22.88
CA LYS A 295 -11.37 13.70 22.79
C LYS A 295 -10.82 14.47 21.59
N ILE A 296 -11.72 14.79 20.67
CA ILE A 296 -11.49 15.81 19.65
C ILE A 296 -11.14 17.12 20.37
N ILE A 297 -9.92 17.62 20.18
CA ILE A 297 -9.57 19.04 20.32
C ILE A 297 -9.10 19.49 18.95
#